data_AF-A0A5R8WPM5-F1
#
_entry.id   AF-A0A5R8WPM5-F1
#
_cell.length_a   1.000
_cell.length_b   1.000
_cell.length_c   1.000
_cell.angle_alpha   90.00
_cell.angle_beta   90.00
_cell.angle_gamma   90.00
#
_symmetry.space_group_name_H-M   'P 1'
#
loop_
_entity.id
_entity.type
_entity.pdbx_description
1 polymer ?
#
loop_
_entity_poly.entity_id
_entity_poly.type
_entity_poly.pdbx_seq_one_letter_code
_entity_poly.pdbx_strand_id
1 'polypeptide(L)'
;MSSKYFHDIPADLPEAEQAARHKRQNHAEWGIAVAALGGTRPSAAILTELQRYIDGELTIEELAGLGHPPRPETKAFEAVVQRERLSRAA
;
A
#
# COMPACT_ATOMS: atom_id res chain seq x y z
N MET A 1 -12.37 -7.67 6.54
CA MET A 1 -12.31 -8.51 5.32
C MET A 1 -10.89 -9.01 5.21
N SER A 2 -10.68 -10.32 5.02
CA SER A 2 -9.34 -10.86 4.82
C SER A 2 -8.83 -10.47 3.42
N SER A 3 -7.60 -9.97 3.34
CA SER A 3 -6.99 -9.58 2.07
C SER A 3 -6.57 -10.80 1.28
N LYS A 4 -6.59 -10.70 -0.06
CA LYS A 4 -5.94 -11.70 -0.92
C LYS A 4 -4.41 -11.59 -0.90
N TYR A 5 -3.87 -10.41 -0.61
CA TYR A 5 -2.45 -10.09 -0.81
C TYR A 5 -1.68 -9.90 0.50
N PHE A 6 -2.37 -9.54 1.58
CA PHE A 6 -1.78 -9.06 2.82
C PHE A 6 -2.18 -9.93 4.00
N HIS A 7 -1.37 -9.90 5.05
CA HIS A 7 -1.70 -10.56 6.30
C HIS A 7 -2.89 -9.86 6.99
N ASP A 8 -3.61 -10.61 7.81
CA ASP A 8 -4.73 -10.06 8.58
C ASP A 8 -4.20 -9.04 9.61
N ILE A 9 -4.92 -7.93 9.76
CA ILE A 9 -4.61 -6.90 10.75
C ILE A 9 -4.93 -7.47 12.15
N PRO A 10 -3.99 -7.42 13.11
CA PRO A 10 -4.23 -7.95 14.46
C PRO A 10 -5.37 -7.21 15.17
N ALA A 11 -6.31 -7.98 15.73
CA ALA A 11 -7.52 -7.44 16.36
C ALA A 11 -7.27 -6.86 17.77
N ASP A 12 -6.10 -7.12 18.35
CA ASP A 12 -5.67 -6.65 19.66
C ASP A 12 -5.01 -5.26 19.62
N LEU A 13 -4.81 -4.69 18.43
CA LEU A 13 -4.29 -3.32 18.28
C LEU A 13 -5.31 -2.27 18.79
N PRO A 14 -4.85 -1.09 19.24
CA PRO A 14 -5.75 0.03 19.53
C PRO A 14 -6.62 0.39 18.32
N GLU A 15 -7.87 0.81 18.55
CA GLU A 15 -8.84 1.12 17.48
C GLU A 15 -8.30 2.12 16.45
N ALA A 16 -7.60 3.17 16.90
CA ALA A 16 -6.99 4.16 16.03
C ALA A 16 -5.92 3.55 15.10
N GLU A 17 -5.12 2.60 15.61
CA GLU A 17 -4.11 1.92 14.82
C GLU A 17 -4.77 0.93 13.85
N GLN A 18 -5.79 0.18 14.28
CA GLN A 18 -6.57 -0.68 13.39
C GLN A 18 -7.15 0.12 12.21
N ALA A 19 -7.78 1.27 12.50
CA ALA A 19 -8.34 2.15 11.47
C ALA A 19 -7.25 2.67 10.51
N ALA A 20 -6.07 3.05 11.04
CA ALA A 20 -4.94 3.48 10.22
C ALA A 20 -4.45 2.35 9.31
N ARG A 21 -4.25 1.13 9.83
CA ARG A 21 -3.82 -0.04 9.03
C ARG A 21 -4.84 -0.41 7.97
N HIS A 22 -6.14 -0.40 8.30
CA HIS A 22 -7.19 -0.63 7.32
C HIS A 22 -7.19 0.41 6.20
N LYS A 23 -6.99 1.70 6.53
CA LYS A 23 -6.85 2.76 5.52
C LYS A 23 -5.66 2.48 4.60
N ARG A 24 -4.49 2.18 5.16
CA ARG A 24 -3.27 1.86 4.38
C ARG A 24 -3.45 0.61 3.51
N GLN A 25 -4.10 -0.43 4.03
CA GLN A 25 -4.42 -1.65 3.27
C GLN A 25 -5.33 -1.35 2.09
N ASN A 26 -6.38 -0.57 2.29
CA ASN A 26 -7.28 -0.16 1.19
C ASN A 26 -6.52 0.61 0.09
N HIS A 27 -5.56 1.47 0.48
CA HIS A 27 -4.71 2.16 -0.48
C HIS A 27 -3.79 1.18 -1.22
N ALA A 28 -3.16 0.24 -0.51
CA ALA A 28 -2.31 -0.79 -1.09
C ALA A 28 -3.04 -1.69 -2.10
N GLU A 29 -4.23 -2.18 -1.74
CA GLU A 29 -5.07 -3.01 -2.61
C GLU A 29 -5.51 -2.24 -3.87
N TRP A 30 -5.86 -0.95 -3.71
CA TRP A 30 -6.14 -0.09 -4.85
C TRP A 30 -4.92 0.07 -5.76
N GLY A 31 -3.73 0.28 -5.18
CA GLY A 31 -2.49 0.40 -5.95
C GLY A 31 -2.14 -0.86 -6.73
N ILE A 32 -2.35 -2.05 -6.14
CA ILE A 32 -2.22 -3.34 -6.82
C ILE A 32 -3.19 -3.45 -7.99
N ALA A 33 -4.46 -3.06 -7.80
CA ALA A 33 -5.46 -3.10 -8.85
C ALA A 33 -5.09 -2.18 -10.03
N VAL A 34 -4.62 -0.96 -9.75
CA VAL A 34 -4.16 -0.02 -10.79
C VAL A 34 -2.95 -0.56 -11.55
N ALA A 35 -1.96 -1.12 -10.85
CA ALA A 35 -0.80 -1.74 -11.49
C ALA A 35 -1.22 -2.90 -12.41
N ALA A 36 -2.15 -3.75 -11.94
CA ALA A 36 -2.67 -4.88 -12.70
C ALA A 36 -3.43 -4.44 -13.97
N LEU A 37 -4.24 -3.38 -13.89
CA LEU A 37 -4.89 -2.77 -15.07
C LEU A 37 -3.86 -2.23 -16.07
N GLY A 38 -2.73 -1.73 -15.59
CA GLY A 38 -1.60 -1.30 -16.41
C GLY A 38 -0.72 -2.44 -16.96
N GLY A 39 -1.10 -3.71 -16.75
CA GLY A 39 -0.38 -4.88 -17.23
C GLY A 39 0.76 -5.37 -16.33
N THR A 40 1.00 -4.72 -15.19
CA THR A 40 2.04 -5.13 -14.23
C THR A 40 1.40 -5.90 -13.08
N ARG A 41 1.87 -7.12 -12.82
CA ARG A 41 1.59 -7.81 -11.55
C ARG A 41 2.66 -7.44 -10.52
N PRO A 42 2.29 -7.06 -9.28
CA PRO A 42 3.28 -6.78 -8.25
C PRO A 42 4.06 -8.06 -7.93
N SER A 43 5.38 -7.93 -7.81
CA SER A 43 6.24 -9.02 -7.37
C SER A 43 6.10 -9.25 -5.87
N ALA A 44 6.62 -10.39 -5.38
CA ALA A 44 6.65 -10.67 -3.94
C ALA A 44 7.35 -9.55 -3.15
N ALA A 45 8.43 -8.98 -3.70
CA ALA A 45 9.15 -7.87 -3.07
C ALA A 45 8.25 -6.62 -2.91
N ILE A 46 7.45 -6.29 -3.92
CA ILE A 46 6.49 -5.17 -3.84
C ILE A 46 5.44 -5.45 -2.76
N LEU A 47 4.92 -6.67 -2.68
CA LEU A 47 3.94 -7.05 -1.65
C LEU A 47 4.53 -6.94 -0.24
N THR A 48 5.79 -7.33 -0.05
CA THR A 48 6.50 -7.18 1.22
C THR A 48 6.58 -5.72 1.67
N GLU A 49 7.01 -4.81 0.79
CA GLU A 49 7.10 -3.39 1.16
C GLU A 49 5.72 -2.77 1.40
N LEU A 50 4.70 -3.19 0.65
CA LEU A 50 3.32 -2.76 0.91
C LEU A 50 2.80 -3.28 2.27
N GLN A 51 3.15 -4.49 2.67
CA GLN A 51 2.82 -5.02 4.01
C GLN A 51 3.50 -4.17 5.10
N ARG A 52 4.79 -3.85 4.94
CA ARG A 52 5.52 -2.96 5.87
C ARG A 52 4.88 -1.58 5.97
N TYR A 53 4.41 -1.02 4.86
CA TYR A 53 3.62 0.21 4.85
C TYR A 53 2.30 0.06 5.61
N ILE A 54 1.54 -1.03 5.39
CA ILE A 54 0.30 -1.31 6.13
C ILE A 54 0.56 -1.36 7.63
N ASP A 55 1.61 -2.08 8.03
CA ASP A 55 2.00 -2.26 9.43
C ASP A 55 2.56 -1.00 10.09
N GLY A 56 2.78 0.07 9.31
CA GLY A 56 3.29 1.34 9.79
C GLY A 56 4.81 1.37 9.98
N GLU A 57 5.52 0.34 9.50
CA GLU A 57 6.98 0.29 9.48
C GLU A 57 7.59 1.18 8.39
N LEU A 58 6.81 1.49 7.35
CA LEU A 58 7.15 2.45 6.32
C LEU A 58 6.15 3.59 6.31
N THR A 59 6.66 4.81 6.23
CA THR A 59 5.87 6.00 5.95
C THR A 59 5.49 6.07 4.46
N ILE A 60 4.52 6.92 4.11
CA ILE A 60 4.17 7.10 2.69
C ILE A 60 5.31 7.77 1.91
N GLU A 61 6.09 8.63 2.57
CA GLU A 61 7.24 9.30 2.00
C GLU A 61 8.38 8.31 1.69
N GLU A 62 8.65 7.36 2.58
CA GLU A 62 9.62 6.28 2.33
C GLU A 62 9.14 5.35 1.21
N LEU A 63 7.84 5.00 1.21
CA LEU A 63 7.25 4.20 0.13
C LEU A 63 7.39 4.89 -1.23
N ALA A 64 7.21 6.21 -1.27
CA ALA A 64 7.44 7.00 -2.48
C ALA A 64 8.91 6.95 -2.94
N GLY A 65 9.86 6.96 -1.99
CA GLY A 65 11.28 6.79 -2.25
C GLY A 65 11.61 5.45 -2.91
N LEU A 66 10.98 4.35 -2.45
CA LEU A 66 11.16 3.01 -3.03
C LEU A 66 10.66 2.91 -4.48
N GLY A 67 9.70 3.77 -4.87
CA GLY A 67 9.19 3.85 -6.23
C GLY A 67 10.09 4.58 -7.21
N HIS A 68 11.16 5.23 -6.74
CA HIS A 68 12.02 6.10 -7.55
C HIS A 68 13.39 5.45 -7.87
N PRO A 69 13.86 5.51 -9.13
CA PRO A 69 13.18 6.05 -10.30
C PRO A 69 11.96 5.19 -10.72
N PRO A 70 10.95 5.76 -11.39
CA PRO A 70 9.78 5.03 -11.88
C PRO A 70 10.16 3.82 -12.73
N ARG A 71 9.63 2.65 -12.40
CA ARG A 71 9.79 1.42 -13.18
C ARG A 71 8.47 0.67 -13.27
N PRO A 72 8.26 -0.18 -14.31
CA PRO A 72 7.02 -0.92 -14.45
C PRO A 72 6.59 -1.68 -13.19
N GLU A 73 7.54 -2.26 -12.46
CA GLU A 73 7.34 -3.01 -11.22
C GLU A 73 6.95 -2.14 -10.01
N THR A 74 7.33 -0.86 -9.98
CA THR A 74 7.04 0.06 -8.86
C THR A 74 5.73 0.84 -9.02
N LYS A 75 4.98 0.61 -10.12
CA LYS A 75 3.69 1.28 -10.37
C LYS A 75 2.68 1.15 -9.23
N ALA A 76 2.72 0.04 -8.47
CA ALA A 76 1.87 -0.13 -7.31
C ALA A 76 2.18 0.93 -6.23
N PHE A 77 3.46 1.19 -5.94
CA PHE A 77 3.86 2.21 -4.96
C PHE A 77 3.41 3.60 -5.39
N GLU A 78 3.62 3.94 -6.67
CA GLU A 78 3.17 5.23 -7.21
C GLU A 78 1.66 5.43 -7.04
N ALA A 79 0.87 4.41 -7.38
CA ALA A 79 -0.57 4.46 -7.22
C ALA A 79 -0.98 4.65 -5.75
N VAL A 80 -0.36 3.91 -4.82
CA VAL A 80 -0.62 4.09 -3.37
C VAL A 80 -0.32 5.53 -2.92
N VAL A 81 0.82 6.08 -3.33
CA VAL A 81 1.24 7.45 -2.99
C VAL A 81 0.26 8.47 -3.54
N GLN A 82 -0.18 8.33 -4.80
CA GLN A 82 -1.17 9.23 -5.37
C GLN A 82 -2.52 9.13 -4.65
N ARG A 83 -2.95 7.91 -4.29
CA ARG A 83 -4.20 7.72 -3.56
C ARG A 83 -4.17 8.38 -2.18
N GLU A 84 -3.08 8.21 -1.44
CA GLU A 84 -2.90 8.86 -0.13
C GLU A 84 -2.94 10.38 -0.25
N ARG A 85 -2.29 10.96 -1.26
CA ARG A 85 -2.33 12.41 -1.52
C ARG A 85 -3.74 12.92 -1.79
N LEU A 86 -4.51 12.21 -2.61
CA LEU A 86 -5.90 12.58 -2.90
C LEU A 86 -6.79 12.48 -1.66
N SER A 87 -6.61 11.43 -0.84
CA SER A 87 -7.34 11.25 0.42
C SER A 87 -7.04 12.33 1.48
N ARG A 88 -5.94 13.08 1.36
CA ARG A 88 -5.59 14.21 2.24
C ARG A 88 -6.16 15.54 1.75
N ALA A 89 -6.52 15.64 0.48
CA ALA A 89 -7.01 16.86 -0.15
C ALA A 89 -8.55 16.97 -0.14
N ALA A 90 -9.24 15.94 0.34
CA ALA A 90 -10.70 15.85 0.49
C ALA A 90 -11.11 16.04 1.95
#